data_AF-A0A1G2HJ25-F1
#
_entry.id   AF-A0A1G2HJ25-F1
#
_cell.length_a   1.000
_cell.length_b   1.000
_cell.length_c   1.000
_cell.angle_alpha   90.00
_cell.angle_beta   90.00
_cell.angle_gamma   90.00
#
_symmetry.space_group_name_H-M   'P 1'
#
loop_
_entity.id
_entity.type
_entity.pdbx_description
1 polymer ?
#
loop_
_entity_poly.entity_id
_entity_poly.type
_entity_poly.pdbx_seq_one_letter_code
_entity_poly.pdbx_strand_id
1 'polypeptide(L)'
;MARNTHITTADEAFRVARQRADTGGSDDAQKFNPFWAAVNAAKRITVRSPEDGQAELFAELEAAVSMLDENEKGKAPWRLVIPVFNEEVHIGGLFALARACGRTAMAHSVAAIVKAKRLSNLTTGDLEKFGLVETRVSDDGSRSWLQPMIGKEAITSAAEKMAEAGLVEGARALRVYLNKASVNRATGIARREAKSSASSSDEAPVTSEESSDSDES
;
A
#
# COMPACT_ATOMS: atom_id res chain seq x y z
N MET A 1 38.34 19.41 12.30
CA MET A 1 38.21 17.95 12.54
C MET A 1 36.77 17.56 12.25
N ALA A 2 36.54 16.89 11.12
CA ALA A 2 35.22 16.39 10.75
C ALA A 2 34.88 15.15 11.60
N ARG A 3 33.73 15.15 12.28
CA ARG A 3 33.17 13.93 12.89
C ARG A 3 32.08 13.40 11.97
N ASN A 4 32.50 12.48 11.11
CA ASN A 4 31.63 11.49 10.51
C ASN A 4 31.12 10.55 11.61
N THR A 5 29.82 10.49 11.81
CA THR A 5 29.14 9.35 12.42
C THR A 5 27.91 9.02 11.58
N HIS A 6 28.15 8.33 10.47
CA HIS A 6 27.17 7.44 9.86
C HIS A 6 26.93 6.28 10.84
N ILE A 7 25.76 6.20 11.49
CA ILE A 7 25.18 4.96 12.07
C ILE A 7 23.64 5.13 12.15
N THR A 8 22.97 4.43 11.23
CA THR A 8 21.63 3.78 11.22
C THR A 8 20.33 4.51 11.60
N THR A 9 19.52 4.71 10.56
CA THR A 9 18.34 5.56 10.34
C THR A 9 16.96 4.92 10.60
N ALA A 10 16.86 3.78 11.30
CA ALA A 10 15.56 3.14 11.61
C ALA A 10 15.39 2.85 13.11
N ASP A 11 16.44 2.33 13.75
CA ASP A 11 16.42 2.03 15.19
C ASP A 11 16.29 3.28 16.07
N GLU A 12 16.80 4.43 15.62
CA GLU A 12 16.62 5.70 16.31
C GLU A 12 15.20 6.25 16.15
N ALA A 13 14.61 6.15 14.95
CA ALA A 13 13.20 6.51 14.73
C ALA A 13 12.27 5.60 15.54
N PHE A 14 12.56 4.29 15.59
CA PHE A 14 11.85 3.31 16.38
C PHE A 14 11.99 3.59 17.89
N ARG A 15 13.20 3.89 18.36
CA ARG A 15 13.49 4.27 19.75
C ARG A 15 12.78 5.57 20.14
N VAL A 16 12.77 6.59 19.29
CA VAL A 16 12.07 7.86 19.54
C VAL A 16 10.55 7.67 19.55
N ALA A 17 10.00 6.87 18.63
CA ALA A 17 8.58 6.53 18.60
C ALA A 17 8.16 5.76 19.87
N ARG A 18 8.98 4.81 20.31
CA ARG A 18 8.76 4.02 21.52
C ARG A 18 8.92 4.84 22.80
N GLN A 19 9.96 5.69 22.89
CA GLN A 19 10.13 6.62 24.00
C GLN A 19 8.94 7.58 24.14
N ARG A 20 8.41 8.11 23.03
CA ARG A 20 7.19 8.94 23.03
C ARG A 20 5.94 8.19 23.48
N ALA A 21 5.85 6.89 23.22
CA ALA A 21 4.77 6.05 23.73
C ALA A 21 4.90 5.78 25.24
N ASP A 22 6.13 5.62 25.74
CA ASP A 22 6.42 5.24 27.12
C ASP A 22 6.43 6.42 28.11
N THR A 23 6.76 7.66 27.70
CA THR A 23 6.75 8.86 28.57
C THR A 23 5.35 9.41 28.92
N GLY A 24 4.27 8.67 28.65
CA GLY A 24 2.88 9.06 28.91
C GLY A 24 2.46 9.04 30.40
N GLY A 25 3.30 9.58 31.28
CA GLY A 25 3.03 9.76 32.71
C GLY A 25 2.94 11.24 33.10
N SER A 26 1.85 11.91 32.72
CA SER A 26 1.20 13.04 33.43
C SER A 26 0.07 13.57 32.53
N ASP A 27 -1.00 14.08 33.15
CA ASP A 27 -2.36 14.35 32.66
C ASP A 27 -2.58 15.22 31.38
N ASP A 28 -1.58 15.44 30.52
CA ASP A 28 -1.75 16.13 29.22
C ASP A 28 -0.89 15.56 28.07
N ALA A 29 -0.27 14.39 28.25
CA ALA A 29 0.44 13.71 27.17
C ALA A 29 -0.58 13.07 26.20
N GLN A 30 -0.80 13.70 25.05
CA GLN A 30 -1.55 13.13 23.94
C GLN A 30 -0.91 11.79 23.55
N LYS A 31 -1.48 10.68 24.04
CA LYS A 31 -0.92 9.33 23.89
C LYS A 31 -0.58 9.10 22.41
N PHE A 32 0.69 8.81 22.14
CA PHE A 32 1.15 8.50 20.79
C PHE A 32 0.28 7.38 20.21
N ASN A 33 -0.44 7.69 19.13
CA ASN A 33 -1.29 6.74 18.44
C ASN A 33 -0.59 6.30 17.14
N PRO A 34 -0.04 5.07 17.07
CA PRO A 34 0.71 4.60 15.93
C PRO A 34 -0.12 4.59 14.64
N PHE A 35 -1.44 4.38 14.73
CA PHE A 35 -2.35 4.39 13.59
C PHE A 35 -2.36 5.76 12.89
N TRP A 36 -2.54 6.83 13.67
CA TRP A 36 -2.54 8.18 13.12
C TRP A 36 -1.14 8.67 12.78
N ALA A 37 -0.10 8.22 13.48
CA ALA A 37 1.29 8.50 13.11
C ALA A 37 1.60 7.95 11.71
N ALA A 38 1.24 6.70 11.41
CA ALA A 38 1.42 6.10 10.09
C ALA A 38 0.65 6.86 9.01
N VAL A 39 -0.64 7.18 9.25
CA VAL A 39 -1.47 7.94 8.29
C VAL A 39 -0.89 9.34 8.04
N ASN A 40 -0.44 10.05 9.08
CA ASN A 40 0.10 11.41 8.95
C ASN A 40 1.52 11.44 8.33
N ALA A 41 2.35 10.43 8.58
CA ALA A 41 3.61 10.25 7.87
C ALA A 41 3.36 10.03 6.36
N ALA A 42 2.44 9.14 6.02
CA ALA A 42 2.07 8.88 4.63
C ALA A 42 1.52 10.11 3.91
N LYS A 43 0.71 10.97 4.56
CA LYS A 43 0.22 12.23 3.97
C LYS A 43 1.33 13.19 3.54
N ARG A 44 2.49 13.15 4.22
CA ARG A 44 3.66 14.00 3.92
C ARG A 44 4.54 13.46 2.79
N ILE A 45 4.29 12.24 2.34
CA ILE A 45 5.03 11.63 1.23
C ILE A 45 4.48 12.13 -0.11
N THR A 46 5.32 12.82 -0.88
CA THR A 46 4.98 13.45 -2.16
C THR A 46 5.68 12.80 -3.35
N VAL A 47 6.58 11.85 -3.12
CA VAL A 47 7.32 11.15 -4.19
C VAL A 47 6.85 9.70 -4.37
N ARG A 48 7.17 9.09 -5.51
CA ARG A 48 6.83 7.68 -5.80
C ARG A 48 7.74 6.66 -5.11
N SER A 49 9.01 7.02 -4.92
CA SER A 49 10.04 6.21 -4.25
C SER A 49 10.51 6.97 -3.01
N PRO A 50 9.72 6.97 -1.92
CA PRO A 50 10.08 7.68 -0.70
C PRO A 50 11.35 7.14 -0.06
N GLU A 51 11.71 5.88 -0.29
CA GLU A 51 12.99 5.29 0.12
C GLU A 51 14.21 6.10 -0.36
N ASP A 52 14.14 6.70 -1.55
CA ASP A 52 15.25 7.45 -2.14
C ASP A 52 15.10 8.97 -1.93
N GLY A 53 13.86 9.48 -2.03
CA GLY A 53 13.59 10.92 -2.04
C GLY A 53 13.15 11.51 -0.70
N GLN A 54 12.66 10.69 0.23
CA GLN A 54 12.11 11.11 1.53
C GLN A 54 12.37 10.02 2.60
N ALA A 55 13.61 9.52 2.68
CA ALA A 55 13.96 8.32 3.46
C ALA A 55 13.59 8.41 4.94
N GLU A 56 13.75 9.58 5.57
CA GLU A 56 13.37 9.79 6.98
C GLU A 56 11.86 9.66 7.21
N LEU A 57 11.04 10.22 6.32
CA LEU A 57 9.58 10.08 6.39
C LEU A 57 9.14 8.64 6.12
N PHE A 58 9.86 7.94 5.24
CA PHE A 58 9.60 6.52 4.99
C PHE A 58 9.93 5.66 6.22
N ALA A 59 11.08 5.91 6.88
CA ALA A 59 11.44 5.22 8.12
C ALA A 59 10.46 5.50 9.26
N GLU A 60 9.98 6.75 9.41
CA GLU A 60 8.94 7.10 10.38
C GLU A 60 7.63 6.32 10.12
N LEU A 61 7.22 6.23 8.84
CA LEU A 61 6.07 5.46 8.42
C LEU A 61 6.23 3.97 8.76
N GLU A 62 7.36 3.37 8.41
CA GLU A 62 7.63 1.94 8.67
C GLU A 62 7.65 1.64 10.17
N ALA A 63 8.28 2.50 10.97
CA ALA A 63 8.28 2.39 12.43
C ALA A 63 6.85 2.43 12.99
N ALA A 64 6.03 3.40 12.55
CA ALA A 64 4.64 3.49 12.99
C ALA A 64 3.80 2.27 12.56
N VAL A 65 3.97 1.78 11.33
CA VAL A 65 3.26 0.60 10.82
C VAL A 65 3.66 -0.69 11.54
N SER A 66 4.92 -0.81 11.97
CA SER A 66 5.39 -1.97 12.73
C SER A 66 4.72 -2.14 14.10
N MET A 67 4.15 -1.05 14.63
CA MET A 67 3.41 -1.03 15.90
C MET A 67 1.91 -1.33 15.74
N LEU A 68 1.41 -1.49 14.51
CA LEU A 68 0.00 -1.76 14.22
C LEU A 68 -0.31 -3.25 14.25
N ASP A 69 -1.51 -3.59 14.71
CA ASP A 69 -2.06 -4.94 14.52
C ASP A 69 -2.52 -5.18 13.07
N GLU A 70 -2.82 -6.43 12.71
CA GLU A 70 -3.22 -6.79 11.33
C GLU A 70 -4.56 -6.17 10.89
N ASN A 71 -5.46 -5.90 11.83
CA ASN A 71 -6.74 -5.25 11.57
C ASN A 71 -6.55 -3.75 11.31
N GLU A 72 -5.67 -3.09 12.07
CA GLU A 72 -5.24 -1.72 11.87
C GLU A 72 -4.48 -1.53 10.56
N LYS A 73 -3.53 -2.42 10.24
CA LYS A 73 -2.89 -2.46 8.91
C LYS A 73 -3.90 -2.65 7.78
N GLY A 74 -4.95 -3.44 8.05
CA GLY A 74 -6.10 -3.59 7.15
C GLY A 74 -6.86 -2.30 6.88
N LYS A 75 -6.91 -1.38 7.85
CA LYS A 75 -7.71 -0.13 7.82
C LYS A 75 -6.92 1.11 7.44
N ALA A 76 -5.65 1.22 7.84
CA ALA A 76 -4.87 2.45 7.72
C ALA A 76 -4.78 2.97 6.28
N PRO A 77 -4.48 2.14 5.25
CA PRO A 77 -4.43 2.62 3.87
C PRO A 77 -5.76 3.20 3.37
N TRP A 78 -6.91 2.69 3.84
CA TRP A 78 -8.23 3.17 3.44
C TRP A 78 -8.50 4.61 3.89
N ARG A 79 -7.83 5.07 4.95
CA ARG A 79 -7.94 6.47 5.42
C ARG A 79 -7.39 7.49 4.43
N LEU A 80 -6.60 7.07 3.46
CA LEU A 80 -6.01 7.94 2.45
C LEU A 80 -6.72 7.90 1.10
N VAL A 81 -7.63 6.96 0.86
CA VAL A 81 -8.23 6.78 -0.47
C VAL A 81 -9.07 7.98 -0.89
N ILE A 82 -9.98 8.46 -0.03
CA ILE A 82 -10.80 9.65 -0.33
C ILE A 82 -9.92 10.91 -0.44
N PRO A 83 -8.99 11.21 0.48
CA PRO A 83 -8.04 12.31 0.31
C PRO A 83 -7.25 12.26 -1.01
N VAL A 84 -6.88 11.06 -1.47
CA VAL A 84 -6.21 10.86 -2.77
C VAL A 84 -7.16 11.15 -3.93
N PHE A 85 -8.43 10.73 -3.86
CA PHE A 85 -9.43 11.08 -4.88
C PHE A 85 -9.68 12.59 -4.95
N ASN A 86 -9.70 13.26 -3.80
CA ASN A 86 -9.80 14.71 -3.70
C ASN A 86 -8.50 15.45 -4.04
N GLU A 87 -7.41 14.73 -4.31
CA GLU A 87 -6.09 15.30 -4.62
C GLU A 87 -5.48 16.11 -3.46
N GLU A 88 -5.96 15.91 -2.23
CA GLU A 88 -5.42 16.48 -0.99
C GLU A 88 -4.11 15.80 -0.57
N VAL A 89 -3.93 14.55 -1.01
CA VAL A 89 -2.77 13.71 -0.68
C VAL A 89 -2.19 13.12 -1.95
N HIS A 90 -0.87 13.14 -2.06
CA HIS A 90 -0.19 12.55 -3.21
C HIS A 90 -0.32 11.02 -3.20
N ILE A 91 -0.55 10.43 -4.38
CA ILE A 91 -0.72 8.98 -4.54
C ILE A 91 0.48 8.17 -4.02
N GLY A 92 1.68 8.76 -4.02
CA GLY A 92 2.90 8.16 -3.47
C GLY A 92 2.78 7.78 -1.98
N GLY A 93 2.14 8.63 -1.17
CA GLY A 93 1.89 8.34 0.24
C GLY A 93 0.98 7.14 0.46
N LEU A 94 -0.08 7.01 -0.37
CA LEU A 94 -0.93 5.81 -0.35
C LEU A 94 -0.13 4.55 -0.71
N PHE A 95 0.72 4.61 -1.74
CA PHE A 95 1.56 3.47 -2.12
C PHE A 95 2.55 3.07 -1.01
N ALA A 96 3.17 4.05 -0.35
CA ALA A 96 4.09 3.80 0.75
C ALA A 96 3.38 3.07 1.92
N LEU A 97 2.25 3.62 2.37
CA LEU A 97 1.47 3.01 3.46
C LEU A 97 0.91 1.65 3.07
N ALA A 98 0.37 1.50 1.86
CA ALA A 98 -0.15 0.23 1.37
C ALA A 98 0.94 -0.83 1.23
N ARG A 99 2.17 -0.45 0.85
CA ARG A 99 3.32 -1.37 0.80
C ARG A 99 3.68 -1.86 2.19
N ALA A 100 3.84 -0.95 3.15
CA ALA A 100 4.14 -1.28 4.54
C ALA A 100 3.06 -2.17 5.19
N CYS A 101 1.79 -1.98 4.82
CA CYS A 101 0.67 -2.79 5.32
C CYS A 101 0.35 -4.05 4.48
N GLY A 102 1.11 -4.37 3.43
CA GLY A 102 0.84 -5.54 2.57
C GLY A 102 -0.47 -5.47 1.77
N ARG A 103 -0.92 -4.25 1.44
CA ARG A 103 -2.18 -3.93 0.71
C ARG A 103 -1.90 -3.27 -0.65
N THR A 104 -0.81 -3.60 -1.33
CA THR A 104 -0.42 -2.97 -2.60
C THR A 104 -1.49 -3.07 -3.70
N ALA A 105 -2.26 -4.16 -3.73
CA ALA A 105 -3.34 -4.34 -4.69
C ALA A 105 -4.39 -3.23 -4.62
N MET A 106 -4.76 -2.83 -3.40
CA MET A 106 -5.66 -1.74 -3.10
C MET A 106 -5.14 -0.42 -3.70
N ALA A 107 -3.87 -0.08 -3.47
CA ALA A 107 -3.28 1.15 -3.99
C ALA A 107 -3.23 1.20 -5.52
N HIS A 108 -3.03 0.06 -6.20
CA HIS A 108 -3.08 0.00 -7.66
C HIS A 108 -4.49 0.21 -8.22
N SER A 109 -5.52 -0.36 -7.60
CA SER A 109 -6.91 -0.04 -7.96
C SER A 109 -7.19 1.46 -7.85
N VAL A 110 -6.80 2.06 -6.72
CA VAL A 110 -6.98 3.49 -6.47
C VAL A 110 -6.24 4.33 -7.51
N ALA A 111 -5.01 3.97 -7.87
CA ALA A 111 -4.25 4.66 -8.90
C ALA A 111 -4.93 4.59 -10.28
N ALA A 112 -5.56 3.46 -10.62
CA ALA A 112 -6.32 3.33 -11.85
C ALA A 112 -7.57 4.23 -11.85
N ILE A 113 -8.28 4.30 -10.72
CA ILE A 113 -9.43 5.20 -10.54
C ILE A 113 -8.99 6.66 -10.64
N VAL A 114 -7.91 7.07 -9.98
CA VAL A 114 -7.37 8.44 -10.08
C VAL A 114 -6.98 8.77 -11.52
N LYS A 115 -6.35 7.82 -12.24
CA LYS A 115 -6.00 8.01 -13.64
C LYS A 115 -7.26 8.18 -14.51
N ALA A 116 -8.28 7.35 -14.31
CA ALA A 116 -9.54 7.43 -15.02
C ALA A 116 -10.27 8.76 -14.74
N LYS A 117 -10.34 9.16 -13.45
CA LYS A 117 -10.88 10.44 -12.99
C LYS A 117 -10.24 11.60 -13.75
N ARG A 118 -8.91 11.64 -13.80
CA ARG A 118 -8.15 12.72 -14.46
C ARG A 118 -8.34 12.74 -15.97
N LEU A 119 -8.27 11.59 -16.64
CA LEU A 119 -8.46 11.49 -18.09
C LEU A 119 -9.88 11.85 -18.54
N SER A 120 -10.86 11.66 -17.66
CA SER A 120 -12.26 11.96 -17.92
C SER A 120 -12.74 13.26 -17.27
N ASN A 121 -11.84 14.05 -16.67
CA ASN A 121 -12.13 15.30 -15.98
C ASN A 121 -13.29 15.19 -14.96
N LEU A 122 -13.31 14.10 -14.19
CA LEU A 122 -14.36 13.81 -13.22
C LEU A 122 -14.03 14.39 -11.84
N THR A 123 -15.05 14.78 -11.09
CA THR A 123 -14.93 15.08 -9.66
C THR A 123 -15.03 13.80 -8.82
N THR A 124 -14.72 13.86 -7.52
CA THR A 124 -14.97 12.72 -6.61
C THR A 124 -16.44 12.34 -6.54
N GLY A 125 -17.36 13.31 -6.62
CA GLY A 125 -18.81 13.05 -6.66
C GLY A 125 -19.25 12.34 -7.95
N ASP A 126 -18.59 12.60 -9.08
CA ASP A 126 -18.89 11.90 -10.34
C ASP A 126 -18.49 10.42 -10.29
N LEU A 127 -17.56 10.03 -9.42
CA LEU A 127 -17.18 8.61 -9.25
C LEU A 127 -18.33 7.75 -8.72
N GLU A 128 -19.30 8.36 -8.01
CA GLU A 128 -20.49 7.66 -7.52
C GLU A 128 -21.40 7.22 -8.68
N LYS A 129 -21.52 8.03 -9.75
CA LYS A 129 -22.29 7.68 -10.96
C LYS A 129 -21.78 6.41 -11.63
N PHE A 130 -20.48 6.15 -11.52
CA PHE A 130 -19.83 4.97 -12.07
C PHE A 130 -19.68 3.82 -11.07
N GLY A 131 -20.15 3.97 -9.82
CA GLY A 131 -20.06 2.95 -8.78
C GLY A 131 -18.64 2.71 -8.26
N LEU A 132 -17.76 3.71 -8.37
CA LEU A 132 -16.39 3.67 -7.84
C LEU A 132 -16.30 4.25 -6.41
N VAL A 133 -17.35 4.95 -5.99
CA VAL A 133 -17.58 5.44 -4.64
C VAL A 133 -19.06 5.26 -4.32
N GLU A 134 -19.39 4.99 -3.06
CA GLU A 134 -20.76 4.91 -2.57
C GLU A 134 -20.89 5.78 -1.32
N THR A 135 -21.94 6.60 -1.23
CA THR A 135 -22.26 7.28 0.02
C THR A 135 -22.93 6.31 0.99
N ARG A 136 -22.27 6.01 2.10
CA ARG A 136 -22.83 5.25 3.22
C ARG A 136 -23.38 6.20 4.26
N VAL A 137 -24.46 5.78 4.90
CA VAL A 137 -25.06 6.45 6.06
C VAL A 137 -25.08 5.46 7.20
N SER A 138 -24.77 5.92 8.42
CA SER A 138 -24.88 5.10 9.62
C SER A 138 -26.33 4.69 9.87
N ASP A 139 -26.53 3.58 10.58
CA ASP A 139 -27.87 3.01 10.83
C ASP A 139 -28.79 3.98 11.59
N ASP A 140 -28.22 4.89 12.38
CA ASP A 140 -28.92 5.94 13.12
C ASP A 140 -29.12 7.24 12.31
N GLY A 141 -28.68 7.29 11.06
CA GLY A 141 -28.77 8.45 10.18
C GLY A 141 -27.84 9.61 10.55
N SER A 142 -27.02 9.48 11.60
CA SER A 142 -26.27 10.61 12.17
C SER A 142 -24.99 10.96 11.42
N ARG A 143 -24.46 10.03 10.61
CA ARG A 143 -23.18 10.19 9.89
C ARG A 143 -23.28 9.64 8.49
N SER A 144 -22.70 10.35 7.53
CA SER A 144 -22.45 9.84 6.19
C SER A 144 -20.97 9.88 5.85
N TRP A 145 -20.51 8.94 5.03
CA TRP A 145 -19.16 8.91 4.52
C TRP A 145 -19.09 8.25 3.14
N LEU A 146 -18.07 8.63 2.37
CA LEU A 146 -17.78 8.02 1.09
C LEU A 146 -17.03 6.71 1.29
N GLN A 147 -17.55 5.63 0.72
CA GLN A 147 -16.92 4.30 0.68
C GLN A 147 -16.36 4.04 -0.72
N PRO A 148 -15.03 3.90 -0.88
CA PRO A 148 -14.43 3.56 -2.16
C PRO A 148 -14.71 2.11 -2.59
N MET A 149 -15.03 1.92 -3.86
CA MET A 149 -15.29 0.61 -4.49
C MET A 149 -14.17 0.28 -5.48
N ILE A 150 -13.24 -0.57 -5.05
CA ILE A 150 -11.95 -0.80 -5.74
C ILE A 150 -11.73 -2.25 -6.18
N GLY A 151 -12.75 -3.09 -6.04
CA GLY A 151 -12.73 -4.49 -6.43
C GLY A 151 -12.82 -4.66 -7.95
N LYS A 152 -12.44 -5.86 -8.44
CA LYS A 152 -12.49 -6.20 -9.86
C LYS A 152 -13.87 -5.92 -10.47
N GLU A 153 -14.93 -6.34 -9.79
CA GLU A 153 -16.32 -6.18 -10.24
C GLU A 153 -16.69 -4.71 -10.39
N ALA A 154 -16.48 -3.90 -9.34
CA ALA A 154 -16.73 -2.46 -9.37
C ALA A 154 -15.96 -1.75 -10.48
N ILE A 155 -14.66 -2.05 -10.64
CA ILE A 155 -13.82 -1.47 -11.69
C ILE A 155 -14.29 -1.89 -13.09
N THR A 156 -14.73 -3.14 -13.26
CA THR A 156 -15.23 -3.65 -14.55
C THR A 156 -16.53 -2.95 -14.94
N SER A 157 -17.50 -2.91 -14.02
CA SER A 157 -18.78 -2.22 -14.24
C SER A 157 -18.59 -0.72 -14.49
N ALA A 158 -17.69 -0.08 -13.73
CA ALA A 158 -17.36 1.33 -13.95
C ALA A 158 -16.75 1.57 -15.33
N ALA A 159 -15.83 0.71 -15.79
CA ALA A 159 -15.22 0.83 -17.11
C ALA A 159 -16.24 0.69 -18.25
N GLU A 160 -17.25 -0.18 -18.09
CA GLU A 160 -18.36 -0.33 -19.03
C GLU A 160 -19.22 0.94 -19.07
N LYS A 161 -19.71 1.39 -17.90
CA LYS A 161 -20.52 2.62 -17.78
C LYS A 161 -19.79 3.86 -18.32
N MET A 162 -18.48 3.97 -18.07
CA MET A 162 -17.66 5.07 -18.62
C MET A 162 -17.57 4.98 -20.15
N ALA A 163 -17.40 3.79 -20.72
CA ALA A 163 -17.35 3.61 -22.16
C ALA A 163 -18.70 3.95 -22.83
N GLU A 164 -19.81 3.53 -22.23
CA GLU A 164 -21.18 3.87 -22.66
C GLU A 164 -21.44 5.38 -22.61
N ALA A 165 -20.87 6.06 -21.61
CA ALA A 165 -20.91 7.52 -21.49
C ALA A 165 -19.91 8.26 -22.42
N GLY A 166 -19.21 7.54 -23.31
CA GLY A 166 -18.23 8.14 -24.24
C GLY A 166 -16.87 8.50 -23.60
N LEU A 167 -16.63 8.12 -22.35
CA LEU A 167 -15.39 8.39 -21.60
C LEU A 167 -14.32 7.30 -21.86
N VAL A 168 -13.94 7.16 -23.13
CA VAL A 168 -13.11 6.04 -23.63
C VAL A 168 -11.76 5.93 -22.93
N GLU A 169 -11.05 7.04 -22.75
CA GLU A 169 -9.71 7.04 -22.11
C GLU A 169 -9.77 6.70 -20.62
N GLY A 170 -10.82 7.13 -19.92
CA GLY A 170 -11.05 6.74 -18.52
C GLY A 170 -11.38 5.26 -18.39
N ALA A 171 -12.28 4.75 -19.24
CA ALA A 171 -12.58 3.32 -19.32
C ALA A 171 -11.33 2.48 -19.62
N ARG A 172 -10.48 2.94 -20.55
CA ARG A 172 -9.21 2.29 -20.88
C ARG A 172 -8.27 2.25 -19.67
N ALA A 173 -8.16 3.34 -18.91
CA ALA A 173 -7.33 3.39 -17.71
C ALA A 173 -7.76 2.37 -16.64
N LEU A 174 -9.07 2.21 -16.42
CA LEU A 174 -9.62 1.19 -15.52
C LEU A 174 -9.30 -0.23 -16.02
N ARG A 175 -9.48 -0.50 -17.32
CA ARG A 175 -9.18 -1.81 -17.91
C ARG A 175 -7.70 -2.20 -17.83
N VAL A 176 -6.78 -1.24 -17.85
CA VAL A 176 -5.34 -1.51 -17.67
C VAL A 176 -5.04 -2.14 -16.31
N TYR A 177 -5.78 -1.79 -15.26
CA TYR A 177 -5.67 -2.45 -13.95
C TYR A 177 -6.09 -3.92 -14.02
N LEU A 178 -7.16 -4.21 -14.77
CA LEU A 178 -7.71 -5.56 -14.93
C LEU A 178 -6.82 -6.51 -15.74
N ASN A 179 -5.81 -6.00 -16.44
CA ASN A 179 -4.87 -6.84 -17.16
C ASN A 179 -4.04 -7.69 -16.18
N LYS A 180 -3.90 -9.00 -16.46
CA LYS A 180 -3.18 -10.00 -15.65
C LYS A 180 -1.80 -9.53 -15.18
N ALA A 181 -1.05 -8.84 -16.04
CA ALA A 181 0.27 -8.30 -15.67
C ALA A 181 0.22 -7.16 -14.65
N SER A 182 -0.85 -6.35 -14.65
CA SER A 182 -1.08 -5.30 -13.66
C SER A 182 -1.58 -5.90 -12.34
N VAL A 183 -2.50 -6.86 -12.41
CA VAL A 183 -3.00 -7.61 -11.25
C VAL A 183 -1.86 -8.36 -10.56
N ASN A 184 -1.02 -9.10 -11.30
CA ASN A 184 0.10 -9.87 -10.74
C ASN A 184 1.18 -9.00 -10.10
N ARG A 185 1.43 -7.80 -10.64
CA ARG A 185 2.31 -6.80 -9.99
C ARG A 185 1.68 -6.26 -8.71
N ALA A 186 0.38 -5.98 -8.75
CA ALA A 186 -0.36 -5.40 -7.64
C ALA A 186 -0.54 -6.36 -6.45
N THR A 187 -0.74 -7.65 -6.70
CA THR A 187 -0.85 -8.72 -5.69
C THR A 187 0.51 -9.25 -5.24
N GLY A 188 1.61 -8.75 -5.80
CA GLY A 188 2.97 -9.23 -5.52
C GLY A 188 3.18 -10.69 -5.95
N ILE A 189 2.28 -11.28 -6.73
CA ILE A 189 2.39 -12.64 -7.24
C ILE A 189 3.62 -12.74 -8.15
N ALA A 190 3.86 -11.77 -9.03
CA ALA A 190 5.02 -11.78 -9.92
C ALA A 190 6.37 -11.78 -9.15
N ARG A 191 6.46 -11.08 -8.01
CA ARG A 191 7.67 -11.11 -7.16
C ARG A 191 7.78 -12.40 -6.35
N ARG A 192 6.65 -12.97 -5.90
CA ARG A 192 6.61 -14.25 -5.18
C ARG A 192 6.94 -15.44 -6.09
N GLU A 193 6.44 -15.45 -7.31
CA GLU A 193 6.78 -16.43 -8.35
C GLU A 193 8.26 -16.31 -8.77
N ALA A 194 8.81 -15.10 -8.90
CA ALA A 194 10.24 -14.89 -9.12
C ALA A 194 11.10 -15.36 -7.93
N LYS A 195 10.61 -15.19 -6.69
CA LYS A 195 11.31 -15.65 -5.49
C LYS A 195 11.17 -17.16 -5.25
N SER A 196 10.06 -17.78 -5.64
CA SER A 196 9.87 -19.23 -5.57
C SER A 196 10.65 -19.98 -6.65
N SER A 197 10.76 -19.41 -7.86
CA SER A 197 11.61 -19.96 -8.93
C SER A 197 13.11 -19.76 -8.66
N ALA A 198 13.50 -18.69 -7.94
CA ALA A 198 14.86 -18.52 -7.44
C ALA A 198 15.19 -19.42 -6.24
N SER A 199 14.18 -19.98 -5.56
CA SER A 199 14.35 -20.90 -4.41
C SER A 199 14.33 -22.38 -4.82
N SER A 200 14.00 -22.72 -6.07
CA SER A 200 13.94 -24.11 -6.55
C SER A 200 15.10 -24.49 -7.48
N SER A 201 16.18 -23.71 -7.48
CA SER A 201 17.33 -23.92 -8.38
C SER A 201 18.65 -24.08 -7.61
N ASP A 202 18.64 -24.77 -6.46
CA ASP A 202 19.86 -25.23 -5.78
C ASP A 202 19.58 -26.41 -4.81
N GLU A 203 18.93 -27.47 -5.32
CA GLU A 203 19.15 -28.82 -4.79
C GLU A 203 19.61 -29.69 -5.96
N ALA A 204 20.92 -29.78 -6.12
CA ALA A 204 21.53 -30.78 -6.99
C ALA A 204 21.21 -32.19 -6.47
N PRO A 205 20.91 -33.15 -7.35
CA PRO A 205 20.68 -34.53 -6.94
C PRO A 205 22.01 -35.13 -6.49
N VAL A 206 22.10 -35.54 -5.21
CA VAL A 206 23.10 -36.50 -4.78
C VAL A 206 22.72 -37.84 -5.42
N THR A 207 23.34 -38.12 -6.57
CA THR A 207 23.29 -39.43 -7.19
C THR A 207 24.03 -40.41 -6.30
N SER A 208 23.29 -41.36 -5.76
CA SER A 208 23.80 -42.61 -5.22
C SER A 208 24.53 -43.36 -6.33
N GLU A 209 25.83 -43.58 -6.18
CA GLU A 209 26.51 -44.71 -6.80
C GLU A 209 26.94 -45.66 -5.69
N GLU A 210 26.22 -46.77 -5.65
CA GLU A 210 26.54 -47.98 -4.92
C GLU A 210 27.62 -48.75 -5.70
N SER A 211 28.60 -49.31 -4.96
CA SER A 211 29.07 -50.72 -5.04
C SER A 211 30.59 -50.90 -4.98
N SER A 212 30.99 -51.58 -3.90
CA SER A 212 31.98 -52.68 -3.77
C SER A 212 33.42 -52.49 -4.26
N ASP A 213 34.43 -52.69 -3.40
CA ASP A 213 34.99 -54.03 -3.14
C ASP A 213 36.16 -54.01 -2.12
N SER A 214 36.16 -55.02 -1.25
CA SER A 214 37.28 -55.87 -0.79
C SER A 214 38.61 -55.30 -0.20
N ASP A 215 38.84 -55.73 1.06
CA ASP A 215 40.06 -56.36 1.65
C ASP A 215 41.41 -55.66 1.89
N GLU A 216 42.08 -56.21 2.94
CA GLU A 216 43.44 -56.04 3.49
C GLU A 216 43.69 -54.81 4.39
N SER A 217 44.13 -54.91 5.65
CA SER A 217 44.91 -55.94 6.38
C SER A 217 44.54 -55.99 7.87
#